data_AF-U7NX31-F1
#
_entry.id   AF-U7NX31-F1
#
_cell.length_a   1.000
_cell.length_b   1.000
_cell.length_c   1.000
_cell.angle_alpha   90.00
_cell.angle_beta   90.00
_cell.angle_gamma   90.00
#
_symmetry.space_group_name_H-M   'P 1'
#
loop_
_entity.id
_entity.type
_entity.pdbx_description
1 polymer ?
#
loop_
_entity_poly.entity_id
_entity_poly.type
_entity_poly.pdbx_seq_one_letter_code
_entity_poly.pdbx_strand_id
1 'polypeptide(L)'
;MSNKSVKRGRRSAKRKKPAYRRNYSCGKKLSEAIHRALDQHYGSDSHFNTRATHKRRSAVFVRYCKRCRMNDARKIDRELILQFGAYIKARLNGDYEWPDGDVDEQISVAYAHNAISTVNTIMRAFRCDDALKVSAREVLGVCRKSVRTNEIKADVLDARYAANVAIAAGYELGAAVILLARAWGMRVRECILQDLDRMKREIEATGEATILEGCKGGRRSKDRTIKANEFRMEALRYAIEVRPEGSRNLLSKTDTVKSFLLNDVNPCRQFLQSSGIPHFMELRAGFAQDIYEEVMGGPSPLKEPIRDKIMDRLAREEVARQLGHNRVSVASSYVGGTRDAA
;
A
#
# COMPACT_ATOMS: atom_id res chain seq x y z
N MET A 1 9.50 10.66 -90.88
CA MET A 1 8.26 10.35 -90.16
C MET A 1 8.62 10.02 -88.72
N SER A 2 8.19 10.87 -87.78
CA SER A 2 8.64 10.87 -86.38
C SER A 2 7.75 10.00 -85.49
N ASN A 3 8.34 9.01 -84.81
CA ASN A 3 7.64 8.12 -83.87
C ASN A 3 7.32 8.87 -82.57
N LYS A 4 6.04 9.17 -82.35
CA LYS A 4 5.52 9.75 -81.10
C LYS A 4 5.50 8.70 -79.99
N SER A 5 6.14 9.01 -78.88
CA SER A 5 6.13 8.24 -77.64
C SER A 5 4.76 8.33 -76.94
N VAL A 6 4.22 7.18 -76.56
CA VAL A 6 2.98 7.06 -75.78
C VAL A 6 3.28 7.37 -74.31
N LYS A 7 2.68 8.43 -73.78
CA LYS A 7 2.78 8.81 -72.36
C LYS A 7 2.09 7.77 -71.47
N ARG A 8 2.86 7.09 -70.62
CA ARG A 8 2.34 6.26 -69.51
C ARG A 8 1.64 7.14 -68.47
N GLY A 9 0.44 6.76 -68.09
CA GLY A 9 -0.40 7.47 -67.11
C GLY A 9 0.27 7.66 -65.75
N ARG A 10 -0.02 8.81 -65.12
CA ARG A 10 0.40 9.15 -63.75
C ARG A 10 -0.10 8.07 -62.78
N ARG A 11 0.83 7.34 -62.16
CA ARG A 11 0.54 6.53 -60.97
C ARG A 11 0.09 7.45 -59.84
N SER A 12 -1.11 7.23 -59.34
CA SER A 12 -1.65 7.91 -58.16
C SER A 12 -0.64 7.81 -57.01
N ALA A 13 -0.29 8.95 -56.40
CA ALA A 13 0.63 9.01 -55.30
C ALA A 13 0.15 8.09 -54.15
N LYS A 14 1.05 7.24 -53.62
CA LYS A 14 0.78 6.49 -52.39
C LYS A 14 0.34 7.48 -51.32
N ARG A 15 -0.90 7.35 -50.82
CA ARG A 15 -1.39 8.05 -49.61
C ARG A 15 -0.31 7.93 -48.54
N LYS A 16 0.31 9.06 -48.14
CA LYS A 16 1.21 9.10 -46.98
C LYS A 16 0.39 8.59 -45.79
N LYS A 17 0.74 7.40 -45.26
CA LYS A 17 0.19 6.94 -43.98
C LYS A 17 0.45 8.08 -42.97
N PRO A 18 -0.55 8.56 -42.21
CA PRO A 18 -0.32 9.59 -41.20
C PRO A 18 0.84 9.12 -40.33
N ALA A 19 1.83 9.98 -40.12
CA ALA A 19 3.04 9.66 -39.38
C ALA A 19 2.62 8.92 -38.11
N TYR A 20 3.01 7.64 -38.01
CA TYR A 20 2.65 6.77 -36.90
C TYR A 20 3.34 7.29 -35.65
N ARG A 21 2.73 8.29 -35.03
CA ARG A 21 3.21 8.89 -33.80
C ARG A 21 2.75 7.93 -32.70
N ARG A 22 3.72 7.23 -32.14
CA ARG A 22 3.58 6.33 -30.98
C ARG A 22 2.88 7.09 -29.83
N ASN A 23 2.26 6.36 -28.91
CA ASN A 23 1.61 6.90 -27.70
C ASN A 23 2.60 7.76 -26.89
N TYR A 24 2.61 9.07 -27.10
CA TYR A 24 3.59 10.01 -26.52
C TYR A 24 5.05 9.51 -26.63
N SER A 25 5.43 8.95 -27.79
CA SER A 25 6.75 8.31 -28.00
C SER A 25 7.06 7.10 -27.09
N CYS A 26 6.14 6.68 -26.24
CA CYS A 26 6.30 5.61 -25.26
C CYS A 26 5.99 4.21 -25.81
N GLY A 27 5.31 4.07 -26.95
CA GLY A 27 5.07 2.74 -27.52
C GLY A 27 3.96 2.65 -28.55
N LYS A 28 3.86 1.48 -29.18
CA LYS A 28 2.80 1.16 -30.16
C LYS A 28 1.51 0.71 -29.46
N LYS A 29 1.64 -0.22 -28.51
CA LYS A 29 0.52 -0.74 -27.71
C LYS A 29 0.29 0.16 -26.50
N LEU A 30 -0.96 0.32 -26.10
CA LEU A 30 -1.32 1.16 -24.96
C LEU A 30 -0.68 0.66 -23.66
N SER A 31 -0.72 -0.66 -23.39
CA SER A 31 -0.11 -1.26 -22.19
C SER A 31 1.40 -1.00 -22.10
N GLU A 32 2.13 -1.26 -23.18
CA GLU A 32 3.57 -1.01 -23.27
C GLU A 32 3.89 0.47 -23.06
N ALA A 33 3.11 1.36 -23.68
CA ALA A 33 3.28 2.79 -23.55
C ALA A 33 3.02 3.27 -22.11
N ILE A 34 1.99 2.75 -21.44
CA ILE A 34 1.69 3.07 -20.04
C ILE A 34 2.85 2.67 -19.14
N HIS A 35 3.39 1.46 -19.34
CA HIS A 35 4.51 0.99 -18.52
C HIS A 35 5.73 1.90 -18.67
N ARG A 36 6.08 2.28 -19.91
CA ARG A 36 7.21 3.20 -20.16
C ARG A 36 6.97 4.60 -19.63
N ALA A 37 5.76 5.15 -19.80
CA ALA A 37 5.41 6.46 -19.25
C ALA A 37 5.53 6.48 -17.72
N LEU A 38 5.05 5.42 -17.04
CA LEU A 38 5.21 5.29 -15.59
C LEU A 38 6.67 5.17 -15.15
N ASP A 39 7.51 4.46 -15.92
CA ASP A 39 8.95 4.38 -15.63
C ASP A 39 9.64 5.73 -15.80
N GLN A 40 9.30 6.49 -16.85
CA GLN A 40 9.83 7.84 -17.05
C GLN A 40 9.35 8.82 -15.97
N HIS A 41 8.06 8.75 -15.60
CA HIS A 41 7.46 9.66 -14.61
C HIS A 41 8.07 9.52 -13.22
N TYR A 42 8.37 8.30 -12.79
CA TYR A 42 8.95 8.04 -11.46
C TYR A 42 10.49 7.92 -11.47
N GLY A 43 11.11 7.82 -12.64
CA GLY A 43 12.52 7.47 -12.80
C GLY A 43 12.79 5.96 -12.62
N SER A 44 13.97 5.52 -13.07
CA SER A 44 14.43 4.13 -12.96
C SER A 44 14.87 3.75 -11.55
N ASP A 45 15.33 4.72 -10.75
CA ASP A 45 16.17 4.45 -9.59
C ASP A 45 15.39 4.41 -8.27
N SER A 46 14.08 4.68 -8.31
CA SER A 46 13.23 4.68 -7.11
C SER A 46 11.78 4.25 -7.39
N HIS A 47 10.93 4.31 -6.36
CA HIS A 47 9.49 4.04 -6.47
C HIS A 47 9.09 2.68 -7.07
N PHE A 48 9.94 1.65 -6.95
CA PHE A 48 9.74 0.32 -7.55
C PHE A 48 8.34 -0.27 -7.26
N ASN A 49 7.93 -0.27 -5.98
CA ASN A 49 6.61 -0.79 -5.58
C ASN A 49 5.45 0.05 -6.11
N THR A 50 5.60 1.38 -6.15
CA THR A 50 4.56 2.30 -6.69
C THR A 50 4.38 2.05 -8.18
N ARG A 51 5.47 1.97 -8.94
CA ARG A 51 5.45 1.63 -10.37
C ARG A 51 4.80 0.28 -10.61
N ALA A 52 5.23 -0.76 -9.91
CA ALA A 52 4.67 -2.11 -10.03
C ALA A 52 3.16 -2.13 -9.75
N THR A 53 2.72 -1.39 -8.73
CA THR A 53 1.30 -1.27 -8.35
C THR A 53 0.47 -0.62 -9.46
N HIS A 54 0.93 0.51 -10.01
CA HIS A 54 0.22 1.18 -11.10
C HIS A 54 0.24 0.35 -12.38
N LYS A 55 1.37 -0.27 -12.75
CA LYS A 55 1.47 -1.17 -13.90
C LYS A 55 0.46 -2.32 -13.80
N ARG A 56 0.44 -3.05 -12.68
CA ARG A 56 -0.52 -4.14 -12.46
C ARG A 56 -1.98 -3.64 -12.58
N ARG A 57 -2.31 -2.54 -11.91
CA ARG A 57 -3.69 -2.02 -11.90
C ARG A 57 -4.11 -1.41 -13.24
N SER A 58 -3.15 -0.91 -14.03
CA SER A 58 -3.40 -0.35 -15.37
C SER A 58 -4.07 -1.34 -16.31
N ALA A 59 -3.91 -2.66 -16.07
CA ALA A 59 -4.54 -3.70 -16.88
C ALA A 59 -6.07 -3.52 -16.98
N VAL A 60 -6.73 -3.05 -15.90
CA VAL A 60 -8.17 -2.77 -15.90
C VAL A 60 -8.52 -1.66 -16.89
N PHE A 61 -7.75 -0.57 -16.88
CA PHE A 61 -7.95 0.54 -17.80
C PHE A 61 -7.62 0.15 -19.24
N VAL A 62 -6.54 -0.61 -19.46
CA VAL A 62 -6.17 -1.13 -20.79
C VAL A 62 -7.27 -2.04 -21.35
N ARG A 63 -7.86 -2.92 -20.53
CA ARG A 63 -8.98 -3.78 -20.94
C ARG A 63 -10.16 -2.92 -21.38
N TYR A 64 -10.56 -1.96 -20.56
CA TYR A 64 -11.64 -1.02 -20.89
C TYR A 64 -11.37 -0.27 -22.20
N CYS A 65 -10.20 0.35 -22.34
CA CYS A 65 -9.81 1.04 -23.57
C CYS A 65 -9.85 0.12 -24.79
N LYS A 66 -9.40 -1.13 -24.68
CA LYS A 66 -9.48 -2.12 -25.76
C LYS A 66 -10.92 -2.39 -26.19
N ARG A 67 -11.86 -2.53 -25.25
CA ARG A 67 -13.30 -2.70 -25.53
C ARG A 67 -13.89 -1.48 -26.23
N CYS A 68 -13.47 -0.28 -25.85
CA CYS A 68 -13.82 0.97 -26.53
C CYS A 68 -13.02 1.23 -27.82
N ARG A 69 -12.22 0.27 -28.31
CA ARG A 69 -11.33 0.40 -29.48
C ARG A 69 -10.33 1.57 -29.37
N MET A 70 -10.03 2.00 -28.15
CA MET A 70 -9.09 3.07 -27.84
C MET A 70 -7.68 2.50 -27.60
N ASN A 71 -6.77 2.71 -28.53
CA ASN A 71 -5.36 2.28 -28.42
C ASN A 71 -4.36 3.45 -28.43
N ASP A 72 -4.83 4.65 -28.76
CA ASP A 72 -4.02 5.86 -28.88
C ASP A 72 -4.21 6.73 -27.64
N ALA A 73 -3.24 6.72 -26.73
CA ALA A 73 -3.26 7.48 -25.48
C ALA A 73 -3.45 8.99 -25.69
N ARG A 74 -3.09 9.51 -26.87
CA ARG A 74 -3.23 10.95 -27.20
C ARG A 74 -4.68 11.34 -27.51
N LYS A 75 -5.54 10.36 -27.77
CA LYS A 75 -6.98 10.53 -28.01
C LYS A 75 -7.81 10.27 -26.76
N ILE A 76 -7.18 9.91 -25.65
CA ILE A 76 -7.88 9.79 -24.37
C ILE A 76 -8.16 11.20 -23.89
N ASP A 77 -9.44 11.53 -23.80
CA ASP A 77 -9.94 12.79 -23.28
C ASP A 77 -10.63 12.58 -21.93
N ARG A 78 -11.21 13.67 -21.41
CA ARG A 78 -11.90 13.65 -20.11
C ARG A 78 -13.19 12.84 -20.17
N GLU A 79 -13.85 12.79 -21.32
CA GLU A 79 -15.09 12.03 -21.50
C GLU A 79 -14.83 10.52 -21.34
N LEU A 80 -13.82 9.98 -22.02
CA LEU A 80 -13.47 8.56 -21.88
C LEU A 80 -13.11 8.19 -20.43
N ILE A 81 -12.45 9.09 -19.71
CA ILE A 81 -12.11 8.87 -18.29
C ILE A 81 -13.36 8.85 -17.42
N LEU A 82 -14.35 9.71 -17.69
CA LEU A 82 -15.63 9.67 -16.99
C LEU A 82 -16.43 8.41 -17.31
N GLN A 83 -16.42 7.95 -18.56
CA GLN A 83 -17.05 6.68 -18.96
C GLN A 83 -16.36 5.48 -18.28
N PHE A 84 -15.02 5.47 -18.21
CA PHE A 84 -14.28 4.50 -17.41
C PHE A 84 -14.67 4.58 -15.93
N GLY A 85 -14.86 5.79 -15.41
CA GLY A 85 -15.39 6.05 -14.09
C GLY A 85 -16.76 5.41 -13.84
N ALA A 86 -17.67 5.56 -14.79
CA ALA A 86 -19.00 4.93 -14.75
C ALA A 86 -18.91 3.39 -14.79
N TYR A 87 -18.01 2.83 -15.61
CA TYR A 87 -17.72 1.39 -15.61
C TYR A 87 -17.20 0.89 -14.25
N ILE A 88 -16.24 1.60 -13.64
CA ILE A 88 -15.73 1.26 -12.30
C ILE A 88 -16.83 1.40 -11.25
N LYS A 89 -17.71 2.39 -11.37
CA LYS A 89 -18.87 2.56 -10.48
C LYS A 89 -19.88 1.43 -10.62
N ALA A 90 -20.16 0.96 -11.85
CA ALA A 90 -21.04 -0.18 -12.08
C ALA A 90 -20.50 -1.44 -11.38
N ARG A 91 -19.18 -1.67 -11.46
CA ARG A 91 -18.51 -2.77 -10.75
C ARG A 91 -18.50 -2.65 -9.23
N LEU A 92 -18.89 -1.51 -8.65
CA LEU A 92 -19.13 -1.43 -7.19
C LEU A 92 -20.47 -2.05 -6.81
N ASN A 93 -21.45 -1.99 -7.71
CA ASN A 93 -22.83 -2.39 -7.45
C ASN A 93 -23.10 -3.86 -7.78
N GLY A 94 -22.13 -4.56 -8.34
CA GLY A 94 -22.22 -5.98 -8.71
C GLY A 94 -21.22 -6.31 -9.81
N ASP A 95 -21.41 -7.48 -10.40
CA ASP A 95 -20.67 -7.87 -11.60
C ASP A 95 -21.08 -7.00 -12.80
N TYR A 96 -20.12 -6.73 -13.67
CA TYR A 96 -20.35 -5.97 -14.89
C TYR A 96 -20.34 -6.91 -16.08
N GLU A 97 -21.51 -7.12 -16.67
CA GLU A 97 -21.68 -7.89 -17.90
C GLU A 97 -21.44 -7.00 -19.12
N TRP A 98 -20.52 -7.44 -19.98
CA TRP A 98 -20.25 -6.80 -21.25
C TRP A 98 -21.25 -7.28 -22.32
N PRO A 99 -21.48 -6.51 -23.40
CA PRO A 99 -22.40 -6.91 -24.47
C PRO A 99 -22.07 -8.22 -25.18
N ASP A 100 -20.84 -8.72 -25.04
CA ASP A 100 -20.37 -9.99 -25.59
C ASP A 100 -20.51 -11.17 -24.61
N GLY A 101 -21.13 -10.95 -23.44
CA GLY A 101 -21.33 -11.96 -22.38
C GLY A 101 -20.12 -12.14 -21.45
N ASP A 102 -19.00 -11.46 -21.69
CA ASP A 102 -17.88 -11.46 -20.74
C ASP A 102 -18.30 -10.75 -19.45
N VAL A 103 -17.85 -11.27 -18.31
CA VAL A 103 -18.14 -10.68 -17.00
C VAL A 103 -16.87 -10.13 -16.34
N ASP A 104 -17.01 -8.96 -15.71
CA ASP A 104 -16.01 -8.37 -14.83
C ASP A 104 -16.55 -8.34 -13.39
N GLU A 105 -15.90 -9.06 -12.48
CA GLU A 105 -16.34 -9.21 -11.09
C GLU A 105 -16.50 -7.88 -10.34
N GLN A 106 -17.39 -7.88 -9.35
CA GLN A 106 -17.54 -6.82 -8.36
C GLN A 106 -16.21 -6.47 -7.69
N ILE A 107 -15.99 -5.20 -7.41
CA ILE A 107 -14.78 -4.68 -6.74
C ILE A 107 -15.11 -3.94 -5.46
N SER A 108 -14.13 -3.87 -4.55
CA SER A 108 -14.26 -3.07 -3.34
C SER A 108 -14.13 -1.56 -3.60
N VAL A 109 -14.73 -0.75 -2.73
CA VAL A 109 -14.60 0.73 -2.74
C VAL A 109 -13.12 1.16 -2.74
N ALA A 110 -12.28 0.49 -1.95
CA ALA A 110 -10.85 0.78 -1.89
C ALA A 110 -10.18 0.57 -3.26
N TYR A 111 -10.51 -0.55 -3.93
CA TYR A 111 -9.97 -0.88 -5.25
C TYR A 111 -10.49 0.07 -6.34
N ALA A 112 -11.77 0.42 -6.36
CA ALA A 112 -12.35 1.37 -7.30
C ALA A 112 -11.65 2.73 -7.27
N HIS A 113 -11.48 3.31 -6.07
CA HIS A 113 -10.72 4.55 -5.90
C HIS A 113 -9.27 4.44 -6.39
N ASN A 114 -8.65 3.28 -6.16
CA ASN A 114 -7.29 2.99 -6.59
C ASN A 114 -7.19 2.89 -8.12
N ALA A 115 -8.23 2.37 -8.80
CA ALA A 115 -8.31 2.31 -10.25
C ALA A 115 -8.36 3.72 -10.84
N ILE A 116 -9.26 4.59 -10.35
CA ILE A 116 -9.34 5.99 -10.78
C ILE A 116 -8.02 6.74 -10.52
N SER A 117 -7.45 6.57 -9.33
CA SER A 117 -6.14 7.18 -9.00
C SER A 117 -5.04 6.72 -9.95
N THR A 118 -5.09 5.47 -10.43
CA THR A 118 -4.09 4.96 -11.38
C THR A 118 -4.25 5.59 -12.75
N VAL A 119 -5.48 5.77 -13.23
CA VAL A 119 -5.73 6.48 -14.49
C VAL A 119 -5.24 7.92 -14.42
N ASN A 120 -5.50 8.63 -13.33
CA ASN A 120 -4.96 9.98 -13.12
C ASN A 120 -3.42 10.00 -13.21
N THR A 121 -2.75 9.07 -12.53
CA THR A 121 -1.27 8.95 -12.60
C THR A 121 -0.78 8.61 -14.01
N ILE A 122 -1.47 7.72 -14.73
CA ILE A 122 -1.12 7.35 -16.10
C ILE A 122 -1.25 8.55 -17.03
N MET A 123 -2.36 9.28 -16.96
CA MET A 123 -2.58 10.43 -17.83
C MET A 123 -1.60 11.57 -17.51
N ARG A 124 -1.28 11.79 -16.23
CA ARG A 124 -0.20 12.70 -15.84
C ARG A 124 1.16 12.26 -16.37
N ALA A 125 1.47 10.97 -16.31
CA ALA A 125 2.73 10.42 -16.82
C ALA A 125 2.87 10.61 -18.35
N PHE A 126 1.77 10.52 -19.10
CA PHE A 126 1.78 10.79 -20.54
C PHE A 126 1.84 12.28 -20.89
N ARG A 127 1.10 13.12 -20.16
CA ARG A 127 0.84 14.51 -20.53
C ARG A 127 1.73 15.54 -19.83
N CYS A 128 2.31 15.17 -18.69
CA CYS A 128 2.99 16.07 -17.77
C CYS A 128 2.10 17.21 -17.23
N ASP A 129 0.77 17.05 -17.30
CA ASP A 129 -0.23 17.97 -16.76
C ASP A 129 -1.32 17.20 -15.99
N ASP A 130 -2.18 17.92 -15.27
CA ASP A 130 -3.33 17.38 -14.54
C ASP A 130 -4.67 17.69 -15.26
N ALA A 131 -4.66 18.07 -16.55
CA ALA A 131 -5.85 18.55 -17.27
C ALA A 131 -6.98 17.51 -17.36
N LEU A 132 -6.63 16.23 -17.33
CA LEU A 132 -7.56 15.11 -17.39
C LEU A 132 -7.86 14.48 -16.02
N LYS A 133 -7.34 15.04 -14.93
CA LYS A 133 -7.50 14.50 -13.59
C LYS A 133 -8.96 14.57 -13.15
N VAL A 134 -9.47 13.47 -12.61
CA VAL A 134 -10.82 13.40 -12.02
C VAL A 134 -10.77 13.00 -10.55
N SER A 135 -11.74 13.46 -9.76
CA SER A 135 -11.88 13.05 -8.37
C SER A 135 -12.56 11.68 -8.28
N ALA A 136 -11.88 10.70 -7.67
CA ALA A 136 -12.47 9.38 -7.46
C ALA A 136 -13.74 9.43 -6.60
N ARG A 137 -13.79 10.34 -5.62
CA ARG A 137 -14.97 10.54 -4.77
C ARG A 137 -16.18 11.00 -5.58
N GLU A 138 -15.98 12.00 -6.45
CA GLU A 138 -17.05 12.56 -7.28
C GLU A 138 -17.53 11.54 -8.31
N VAL A 139 -16.59 10.91 -9.02
CA VAL A 139 -16.89 9.93 -10.07
C VAL A 139 -17.63 8.71 -9.51
N LEU A 140 -17.19 8.19 -8.37
CA LEU A 140 -17.78 6.98 -7.79
C LEU A 140 -19.02 7.28 -6.93
N GLY A 141 -19.20 8.53 -6.48
CA GLY A 141 -20.27 8.91 -5.56
C GLY A 141 -20.13 8.32 -4.15
N VAL A 142 -18.98 7.72 -3.83
CA VAL A 142 -18.74 7.05 -2.54
C VAL A 142 -17.37 7.42 -1.97
N CYS A 143 -17.30 7.58 -0.66
CA CYS A 143 -16.05 7.83 0.07
C CYS A 143 -15.38 6.52 0.50
N ARG A 144 -14.05 6.54 0.63
CA ARG A 144 -13.35 5.49 1.37
C ARG A 144 -13.72 5.57 2.85
N LYS A 145 -14.01 4.43 3.46
CA LYS A 145 -14.01 4.32 4.92
C LYS A 145 -12.55 4.20 5.38
N SER A 146 -12.09 5.18 6.15
CA SER A 146 -10.77 5.16 6.80
C SER A 146 -10.88 4.99 8.31
N VAL A 147 -12.09 5.00 8.85
CA VAL A 147 -12.35 4.81 10.28
C VAL A 147 -12.51 3.32 10.53
N ARG A 148 -11.83 2.81 11.56
CA ARG A 148 -12.01 1.44 12.02
C ARG A 148 -13.34 1.33 12.76
N THR A 149 -14.06 0.25 12.51
CA THR A 149 -15.36 -0.05 13.16
C THR A 149 -15.36 -1.38 13.90
N ASN A 150 -14.38 -2.23 13.64
CA ASN A 150 -14.27 -3.54 14.28
C ASN A 150 -13.29 -3.46 15.43
N GLU A 151 -13.57 -4.17 16.51
CA GLU A 151 -12.62 -4.38 17.59
C GLU A 151 -11.28 -4.95 17.10
N ILE A 152 -10.24 -4.73 17.90
CA ILE A 152 -8.88 -5.17 17.59
C ILE A 152 -8.65 -6.56 18.17
N LYS A 153 -8.16 -7.47 17.34
CA LYS A 153 -7.85 -8.86 17.70
C LYS A 153 -6.35 -9.09 17.70
N ALA A 154 -5.68 -8.53 18.70
CA ALA A 154 -4.23 -8.67 18.86
C ALA A 154 -3.85 -8.42 20.32
N ASP A 155 -4.38 -9.22 21.25
CA ASP A 155 -3.89 -9.19 22.63
C ASP A 155 -2.41 -9.60 22.69
N VAL A 156 -1.71 -9.18 23.74
CA VAL A 156 -0.32 -9.58 23.98
C VAL A 156 -0.21 -11.11 24.13
N LEU A 157 -1.16 -11.75 24.82
CA LEU A 157 -1.19 -13.19 25.02
C LEU A 157 -1.38 -13.94 23.69
N ASP A 158 -2.31 -13.51 22.84
CA ASP A 158 -2.54 -14.10 21.52
C ASP A 158 -1.30 -13.99 20.63
N ALA A 159 -0.62 -12.83 20.68
CA ALA A 159 0.59 -12.60 19.90
C ALA A 159 1.76 -13.47 20.38
N ARG A 160 1.89 -13.67 21.70
CA ARG A 160 2.86 -14.60 22.29
C ARG A 160 2.57 -16.04 21.91
N TYR A 161 1.30 -16.44 21.99
CA TYR A 161 0.88 -17.77 21.58
C TYR A 161 1.17 -18.03 20.10
N ALA A 162 0.81 -17.09 19.21
CA ALA A 162 1.15 -17.17 17.79
C ALA A 162 2.67 -17.28 17.54
N ALA A 163 3.47 -16.52 18.28
CA ALA A 163 4.93 -16.59 18.20
C ALA A 163 5.46 -17.96 18.66
N ASN A 164 4.95 -18.50 19.77
CA ASN A 164 5.36 -19.81 20.29
C ASN A 164 5.01 -20.96 19.32
N VAL A 165 3.82 -20.91 18.70
CA VAL A 165 3.45 -21.89 17.67
C VAL A 165 4.34 -21.77 16.43
N ALA A 166 4.69 -20.55 16.03
CA ALA A 166 5.63 -20.32 14.93
C ALA A 166 7.03 -20.86 15.24
N ILE A 167 7.53 -20.66 16.46
CA ILE A 167 8.81 -21.20 16.95
C ILE A 167 8.79 -22.73 16.90
N ALA A 168 7.75 -23.35 17.46
CA ALA A 168 7.61 -24.81 17.47
C ALA A 168 7.57 -25.42 16.06
N ALA A 169 7.15 -24.64 15.06
CA ALA A 169 7.13 -25.04 13.65
C ALA A 169 8.39 -24.63 12.86
N GLY A 170 9.44 -24.13 13.53
CA GLY A 170 10.73 -23.79 12.91
C GLY A 170 10.77 -22.42 12.22
N TYR A 171 9.89 -21.49 12.60
CA TYR A 171 9.86 -20.12 12.06
C TYR A 171 10.30 -19.08 13.10
N GLU A 172 11.49 -19.21 13.68
CA GLU A 172 11.95 -18.33 14.76
C GLU A 172 12.06 -16.86 14.33
N LEU A 173 12.58 -16.61 13.12
CA LEU A 173 12.69 -15.27 12.52
C LEU A 173 11.31 -14.65 12.23
N GLY A 174 10.36 -15.48 11.79
CA GLY A 174 8.96 -15.07 11.61
C GLY A 174 8.28 -14.70 12.93
N ALA A 175 8.53 -15.48 13.99
CA ALA A 175 8.08 -15.19 15.34
C ALA A 175 8.64 -13.86 15.87
N ALA A 176 9.91 -13.54 15.58
CA ALA A 176 10.51 -12.26 15.95
C ALA A 176 9.76 -11.08 15.30
N VAL A 177 9.33 -11.22 14.03
CA VAL A 177 8.51 -10.20 13.36
C VAL A 177 7.14 -10.04 14.03
N ILE A 178 6.50 -11.12 14.47
CA ILE A 178 5.22 -11.07 15.20
C ILE A 178 5.39 -10.24 16.49
N LEU A 179 6.38 -10.61 17.31
CA LEU A 179 6.62 -9.97 18.61
C LEU A 179 7.01 -8.50 18.44
N LEU A 180 7.94 -8.18 17.53
CA LEU A 180 8.34 -6.79 17.26
C LEU A 180 7.18 -5.94 16.74
N ALA A 181 6.35 -6.48 15.85
CA ALA A 181 5.20 -5.75 15.31
C ALA A 181 4.17 -5.41 16.41
N ARG A 182 3.93 -6.34 17.35
CA ARG A 182 2.98 -6.14 18.45
C ARG A 182 3.53 -5.26 19.57
N ALA A 183 4.80 -5.43 19.93
CA ALA A 183 5.38 -4.73 21.07
C ALA A 183 5.78 -3.29 20.75
N TRP A 184 6.34 -3.07 19.55
CA TRP A 184 6.88 -1.77 19.10
C TRP A 184 6.01 -1.09 18.05
N GLY A 185 4.85 -1.67 17.73
CA GLY A 185 3.95 -1.16 16.71
C GLY A 185 4.61 -1.07 15.35
N MET A 186 5.65 -1.85 15.05
CA MET A 186 6.40 -1.74 13.79
C MET A 186 5.61 -2.29 12.61
N ARG A 187 5.84 -1.73 11.41
CA ARG A 187 5.42 -2.40 10.16
C ARG A 187 6.34 -3.60 9.93
N VAL A 188 5.85 -4.64 9.25
CA VAL A 188 6.66 -5.82 8.90
C VAL A 188 8.05 -5.47 8.34
N ARG A 189 8.12 -4.53 7.39
CA ARG A 189 9.41 -4.11 6.81
C ARG A 189 10.31 -3.37 7.80
N GLU A 190 9.71 -2.64 8.74
CA GLU A 190 10.45 -2.00 9.83
C GLU A 190 11.03 -3.11 10.72
N CYS A 191 10.24 -4.09 11.16
CA CYS A 191 10.73 -5.24 11.95
C CYS A 191 11.93 -5.94 11.29
N ILE A 192 11.83 -6.22 9.99
CA ILE A 192 12.87 -6.94 9.22
C ILE A 192 14.19 -6.16 9.18
N LEU A 193 14.12 -4.84 8.99
CA LEU A 193 15.29 -4.01 8.68
C LEU A 193 15.84 -3.24 9.88
N GLN A 194 15.13 -3.28 11.01
CA GLN A 194 15.47 -2.53 12.21
C GLN A 194 16.88 -2.85 12.70
N ASP A 195 17.66 -1.81 12.99
CA ASP A 195 18.95 -1.99 13.68
C ASP A 195 18.70 -2.29 15.16
N LEU A 196 18.75 -3.58 15.50
CA LEU A 196 18.40 -4.08 16.84
C LEU A 196 19.47 -3.72 17.88
N ASP A 197 20.75 -3.65 17.48
CA ASP A 197 21.85 -3.22 18.37
C ASP A 197 21.76 -1.74 18.71
N ARG A 198 21.39 -0.91 17.74
CA ARG A 198 21.09 0.50 17.98
C ARG A 198 19.93 0.63 18.94
N MET A 199 18.81 -0.07 18.71
CA MET A 199 17.65 -0.01 19.61
C MET A 199 18.02 -0.39 21.04
N LYS A 200 18.78 -1.48 21.23
CA LYS A 200 19.22 -1.91 22.55
C LYS A 200 20.03 -0.82 23.26
N ARG A 201 21.02 -0.24 22.57
CA ARG A 201 21.85 0.86 23.12
C ARG A 201 21.04 2.12 23.42
N GLU A 202 20.06 2.47 22.58
CA GLU A 202 19.17 3.60 22.85
C GLU A 202 18.37 3.39 24.14
N ILE A 203 17.81 2.20 24.33
CA ILE A 203 17.05 1.88 25.54
C ILE A 203 17.94 1.89 26.78
N GLU A 204 19.15 1.35 26.69
CA GLU A 204 20.12 1.39 27.80
C GLU A 204 20.50 2.83 28.19
N ALA A 205 20.54 3.75 27.22
CA ALA A 205 20.91 5.14 27.45
C ALA A 205 19.75 6.02 27.91
N THR A 206 18.53 5.83 27.38
CA THR A 206 17.41 6.77 27.56
C THR A 206 16.12 6.13 28.05
N GLY A 207 16.04 4.79 28.08
CA GLY A 207 14.80 4.06 28.33
C GLY A 207 13.83 4.02 27.15
N GLU A 208 14.19 4.56 25.98
CA GLU A 208 13.35 4.58 24.78
C GLU A 208 14.13 4.15 23.54
N ALA A 209 13.42 3.69 22.51
CA ALA A 209 14.02 3.39 21.20
C ALA A 209 13.33 4.16 20.08
N THR A 210 14.11 4.57 19.09
CA THR A 210 13.63 5.24 17.88
C THR A 210 13.44 4.23 16.75
N ILE A 211 12.32 4.30 16.01
CA ILE A 211 12.09 3.43 14.84
C ILE A 211 12.53 4.14 13.56
N LEU A 212 13.68 3.76 12.99
CA LEU A 212 14.34 4.48 11.90
C LEU A 212 14.42 3.70 10.59
N GLU A 213 14.63 2.39 10.66
CA GLU A 213 14.88 1.57 9.47
C GLU A 213 13.58 1.03 8.85
N GLY A 214 13.59 0.77 7.54
CA GLY A 214 12.45 0.19 6.82
C GLY A 214 11.23 1.10 6.68
N CYS A 215 11.29 2.33 7.21
CA CYS A 215 10.24 3.33 7.16
C CYS A 215 9.83 3.71 5.72
N LYS A 216 8.54 4.00 5.54
CA LYS A 216 7.94 4.28 4.23
C LYS A 216 8.64 5.43 3.52
N GLY A 217 9.13 5.18 2.30
CA GLY A 217 9.83 6.17 1.48
C GLY A 217 11.25 6.47 1.94
N GLY A 218 11.85 5.63 2.78
CA GLY A 218 13.21 5.83 3.31
C GLY A 218 13.32 6.94 4.35
N ARG A 219 12.19 7.44 4.86
CA ARG A 219 12.16 8.50 5.87
C ARG A 219 12.80 8.01 7.16
N ARG A 220 13.66 8.84 7.75
CA ARG A 220 14.16 8.68 9.11
C ARG A 220 13.68 9.91 9.90
N SER A 221 12.90 9.69 10.95
CA SER A 221 12.45 10.74 11.86
C SER A 221 12.79 10.31 13.28
N LYS A 222 13.38 11.22 14.05
CA LYS A 222 13.68 11.01 15.46
C LYS A 222 12.46 11.25 16.36
N ASP A 223 11.35 11.73 15.81
CA ASP A 223 10.14 12.07 16.58
C ASP A 223 9.36 10.81 17.01
N ARG A 224 9.63 9.67 16.35
CA ARG A 224 9.04 8.37 16.65
C ARG A 224 9.92 7.60 17.65
N THR A 225 9.91 8.06 18.90
CA THR A 225 10.44 7.33 20.05
C THR A 225 9.35 6.57 20.78
N ILE A 226 9.69 5.38 21.29
CA ILE A 226 8.80 4.50 22.03
C ILE A 226 9.51 4.07 23.31
N LYS A 227 8.86 4.31 24.46
CA LYS A 227 9.40 3.91 25.77
C LYS A 227 9.46 2.40 25.91
N ALA A 228 10.53 1.88 26.51
CA ALA A 228 10.64 0.46 26.80
C ALA A 228 9.70 0.06 27.95
N ASN A 229 9.13 -1.13 27.83
CA ASN A 229 8.47 -1.86 28.91
C ASN A 229 8.90 -3.33 28.84
N GLU A 230 8.45 -4.15 29.79
CA GLU A 230 8.88 -5.55 29.89
C GLU A 230 8.66 -6.33 28.58
N PHE A 231 7.45 -6.25 28.01
CA PHE A 231 7.11 -6.94 26.77
C PHE A 231 7.92 -6.45 25.56
N ARG A 232 8.13 -5.13 25.44
CA ARG A 232 8.98 -4.52 24.40
C ARG A 232 10.42 -5.00 24.49
N MET A 233 10.95 -5.08 25.71
CA MET A 233 12.30 -5.57 25.95
C MET A 233 12.44 -7.05 25.65
N GLU A 234 11.45 -7.85 26.01
CA GLU A 234 11.43 -9.28 25.69
C GLU A 234 11.41 -9.51 24.16
N ALA A 235 10.52 -8.83 23.44
CA ALA A 235 10.45 -8.92 21.98
C ALA A 235 11.78 -8.53 21.31
N LEU A 236 12.45 -7.49 21.83
CA LEU A 236 13.76 -7.05 21.32
C LEU A 236 14.86 -8.06 21.64
N ARG A 237 14.92 -8.59 22.87
CA ARG A 237 15.91 -9.62 23.25
C ARG A 237 15.78 -10.86 22.39
N TYR A 238 14.56 -11.36 22.23
CA TYR A 238 14.29 -12.51 21.37
C TYR A 238 14.73 -12.24 19.93
N ALA A 239 14.40 -11.07 19.36
CA ALA A 239 14.84 -10.72 18.01
C ALA A 239 16.38 -10.64 17.86
N ILE A 240 17.09 -10.20 18.90
CA ILE A 240 18.57 -10.17 18.93
C ILE A 240 19.14 -11.58 19.02
N GLU A 241 18.49 -12.47 19.77
CA GLU A 241 18.91 -13.86 19.96
C GLU A 241 18.79 -14.67 18.67
N VAL A 242 17.67 -14.54 17.95
CA VAL A 242 17.39 -15.39 16.78
C VAL A 242 17.92 -14.84 15.46
N ARG A 243 18.37 -13.58 15.41
CA ARG A 243 18.88 -13.01 14.16
C ARG A 243 20.16 -13.73 13.71
N PRO A 244 20.45 -13.77 12.40
CA PRO A 244 21.68 -14.39 11.91
C PRO A 244 22.94 -13.77 12.51
N GLU A 245 23.94 -14.61 12.79
CA GLU A 245 25.20 -14.18 13.42
C GLU A 245 25.87 -13.03 12.64
N GLY A 246 26.30 -12.02 13.38
CA GLY A 246 26.92 -10.81 12.82
C GLY A 246 25.97 -9.88 12.07
N SER A 247 24.67 -10.17 12.01
CA SER A 247 23.67 -9.26 11.47
C SER A 247 23.20 -8.26 12.51
N ARG A 248 22.90 -7.03 12.06
CA ARG A 248 22.28 -5.98 12.90
C ARG A 248 20.75 -6.06 12.91
N ASN A 249 20.17 -6.81 11.96
CA ASN A 249 18.72 -6.95 11.78
C ASN A 249 18.37 -8.43 11.48
N LEU A 250 17.14 -8.71 11.07
CA LEU A 250 16.68 -10.09 10.87
C LEU A 250 17.15 -10.74 9.56
N LEU A 251 17.85 -10.01 8.67
CA LEU A 251 18.33 -10.55 7.40
C LEU A 251 19.72 -11.16 7.54
N SER A 252 19.95 -12.30 6.92
CA SER A 252 21.31 -12.80 6.69
C SER A 252 22.00 -12.02 5.57
N LYS A 253 23.30 -12.27 5.35
CA LYS A 253 24.08 -11.63 4.28
C LYS A 253 23.55 -11.95 2.87
N THR A 254 22.87 -13.09 2.71
CA THR A 254 22.32 -13.54 1.42
C THR A 254 20.85 -13.21 1.24
N ASP A 255 20.18 -12.74 2.29
CA ASP A 255 18.76 -12.44 2.23
C ASP A 255 18.44 -11.13 1.53
N THR A 256 17.28 -11.16 0.88
CA THR A 256 16.57 -9.96 0.47
C THR A 256 15.29 -9.85 1.29
N VAL A 257 14.75 -8.64 1.44
CA VAL A 257 13.41 -8.47 2.06
C VAL A 257 12.36 -9.32 1.34
N LYS A 258 12.51 -9.56 0.03
CA LYS A 258 11.57 -10.40 -0.72
C LYS A 258 11.68 -11.88 -0.32
N SER A 259 12.89 -12.44 -0.24
CA SER A 259 13.09 -13.84 0.16
C SER A 259 12.61 -14.05 1.59
N PHE A 260 12.99 -13.17 2.50
CA PHE A 260 12.57 -13.22 3.91
C PHE A 260 11.04 -13.15 4.07
N LEU A 261 10.37 -12.28 3.30
CA LEU A 261 8.90 -12.24 3.32
C LEU A 261 8.27 -13.56 2.86
N LEU A 262 8.84 -14.22 1.86
CA LEU A 262 8.32 -15.46 1.31
C LEU A 262 8.58 -16.66 2.24
N ASN A 263 9.76 -16.72 2.84
CA ASN A 263 10.25 -17.89 3.56
C ASN A 263 9.93 -17.84 5.05
N ASP A 264 9.97 -16.66 5.68
CA ASP A 264 9.89 -16.53 7.14
C ASP A 264 8.59 -15.86 7.60
N VAL A 265 8.13 -14.83 6.88
CA VAL A 265 6.97 -14.02 7.33
C VAL A 265 5.65 -14.55 6.81
N ASN A 266 5.54 -14.86 5.52
CA ASN A 266 4.26 -15.28 4.93
C ASN A 266 3.74 -16.61 5.49
N PRO A 267 4.58 -17.63 5.77
CA PRO A 267 4.11 -18.86 6.41
C PRO A 267 3.50 -18.59 7.78
N CYS A 268 4.00 -17.60 8.52
CA CYS A 268 3.49 -17.24 9.84
C CYS A 268 2.05 -16.68 9.86
N ARG A 269 1.46 -16.38 8.70
CA ARG A 269 0.05 -15.94 8.64
C ARG A 269 -0.90 -16.98 9.21
N GLN A 270 -0.62 -18.26 9.00
CA GLN A 270 -1.47 -19.34 9.50
C GLN A 270 -1.47 -19.37 11.04
N PHE A 271 -0.32 -19.12 11.67
CA PHE A 271 -0.19 -19.11 13.13
C PHE A 271 -0.88 -17.91 13.76
N LEU A 272 -0.83 -16.74 13.10
CA LEU A 272 -1.63 -15.60 13.54
C LEU A 272 -3.13 -15.94 13.50
N GLN A 273 -3.60 -16.53 12.39
CA GLN A 273 -5.01 -16.86 12.21
C GLN A 273 -5.50 -17.91 13.21
N SER A 274 -4.72 -18.95 13.48
CA SER A 274 -5.05 -19.96 14.49
C SER A 274 -5.12 -19.38 15.91
N SER A 275 -4.39 -18.29 16.17
CA SER A 275 -4.41 -17.55 17.44
C SER A 275 -5.44 -16.42 17.46
N GLY A 276 -6.37 -16.36 16.50
CA GLY A 276 -7.42 -15.33 16.45
C GLY A 276 -6.97 -13.97 15.88
N ILE A 277 -5.70 -13.83 15.49
CA ILE A 277 -5.15 -12.59 14.91
C ILE A 277 -5.27 -12.64 13.37
N PRO A 278 -6.08 -11.78 12.73
CA PRO A 278 -6.37 -11.88 11.30
C PRO A 278 -5.15 -11.69 10.39
N HIS A 279 -4.21 -10.82 10.76
CA HIS A 279 -3.03 -10.50 9.95
C HIS A 279 -1.99 -9.67 10.72
N PHE A 280 -0.76 -9.58 10.20
CA PHE A 280 0.33 -8.75 10.76
C PHE A 280 -0.03 -7.27 10.99
N MET A 281 -0.90 -6.67 10.18
CA MET A 281 -1.29 -5.26 10.38
C MET A 281 -2.12 -5.07 11.66
N GLU A 282 -2.70 -6.15 12.18
CA GLU A 282 -3.52 -6.13 13.38
C GLU A 282 -2.66 -6.00 14.63
N LEU A 283 -1.48 -6.62 14.64
CA LEU A 283 -0.49 -6.51 15.73
C LEU A 283 -0.14 -5.03 16.01
N ARG A 284 0.03 -4.26 14.94
CA ARG A 284 0.27 -2.82 15.01
C ARG A 284 -0.98 -2.03 15.45
N ALA A 285 -2.18 -2.53 15.19
CA ALA A 285 -3.40 -1.95 15.74
C ALA A 285 -3.51 -2.23 17.25
N GLY A 286 -3.14 -3.43 17.72
CA GLY A 286 -3.04 -3.76 19.15
C GLY A 286 -2.12 -2.80 19.88
N PHE A 287 -0.93 -2.56 19.35
CA PHE A 287 -0.02 -1.53 19.89
C PHE A 287 -0.66 -0.13 19.96
N ALA A 288 -1.41 0.26 18.94
CA ALA A 288 -2.09 1.55 18.90
C ALA A 288 -3.21 1.66 19.95
N GLN A 289 -3.91 0.54 20.20
CA GLN A 289 -4.92 0.47 21.25
C GLN A 289 -4.28 0.60 22.63
N ASP A 290 -3.18 -0.09 22.92
CA ASP A 290 -2.49 0.02 24.20
C ASP A 290 -2.12 1.47 24.51
N ILE A 291 -1.50 2.18 23.56
CA ILE A 291 -1.14 3.59 23.74
C ILE A 291 -2.37 4.44 24.03
N TYR A 292 -3.43 4.22 23.26
CA TYR A 292 -4.65 5.00 23.41
C TYR A 292 -5.28 4.76 24.79
N GLU A 293 -5.40 3.50 25.19
CA GLU A 293 -6.04 3.09 26.45
C GLU A 293 -5.18 3.49 27.67
N GLU A 294 -3.85 3.48 27.55
CA GLU A 294 -2.90 3.98 28.55
C GLU A 294 -3.08 5.49 28.78
N VAL A 295 -3.13 6.29 27.70
CA VAL A 295 -3.32 7.74 27.81
C VAL A 295 -4.73 8.08 28.30
N MET A 296 -5.76 7.38 27.83
CA MET A 296 -7.13 7.59 28.27
C MET A 296 -7.41 7.14 29.70
N GLY A 297 -6.62 6.20 30.24
CA GLY A 297 -6.95 5.49 31.48
C GLY A 297 -8.22 4.64 31.36
N GLY A 298 -8.54 4.16 30.15
CA GLY A 298 -9.80 3.49 29.86
C GLY A 298 -9.90 2.95 28.43
N PRO A 299 -11.01 2.26 28.09
CA PRO A 299 -11.16 1.54 26.82
C PRO A 299 -11.19 2.46 25.59
N SER A 300 -10.76 1.91 24.45
CA SER A 300 -10.79 2.62 23.17
C SER A 300 -12.22 2.89 22.65
N PRO A 301 -12.40 3.85 21.71
CA PRO A 301 -13.67 4.14 21.03
C PRO A 301 -14.28 2.95 20.27
N LEU A 302 -13.56 1.85 20.13
CA LEU A 302 -14.11 0.62 19.54
C LEU A 302 -14.89 -0.22 20.56
N LYS A 303 -14.69 0.04 21.86
CA LYS A 303 -15.27 -0.72 22.97
C LYS A 303 -16.28 0.11 23.76
N GLU A 304 -16.01 1.40 23.98
CA GLU A 304 -16.88 2.28 24.77
C GLU A 304 -16.94 3.72 24.25
N PRO A 305 -18.05 4.46 24.52
CA PRO A 305 -18.18 5.87 24.22
C PRO A 305 -17.04 6.74 24.76
N ILE A 306 -16.63 7.74 23.96
CA ILE A 306 -15.64 8.75 24.37
C ILE A 306 -16.27 9.67 25.42
N ARG A 307 -15.76 9.63 26.66
CA ARG A 307 -16.23 10.46 27.78
C ARG A 307 -15.46 11.77 27.91
N ASP A 308 -14.15 11.74 27.70
CA ASP A 308 -13.27 12.91 27.76
C ASP A 308 -12.66 13.21 26.39
N LYS A 309 -13.08 14.34 25.79
CA LYS A 309 -12.63 14.77 24.46
C LYS A 309 -11.21 15.34 24.47
N ILE A 310 -10.74 15.90 25.58
CA ILE A 310 -9.38 16.42 25.70
C ILE A 310 -8.42 15.25 25.76
N MET A 311 -8.71 14.26 26.61
CA MET A 311 -7.91 13.04 26.69
C MET A 311 -7.95 12.25 25.39
N ASP A 312 -9.10 12.14 24.70
CA ASP A 312 -9.19 11.45 23.40
C ASP A 312 -8.26 12.09 22.37
N ARG A 313 -8.19 13.43 22.35
CA ARG A 313 -7.30 14.15 21.45
C ARG A 313 -5.84 13.85 21.77
N LEU A 314 -5.44 13.93 23.03
CA LEU A 314 -4.06 13.63 23.46
C LEU A 314 -3.68 12.18 23.14
N ALA A 315 -4.57 11.23 23.41
CA ALA A 315 -4.37 9.82 23.09
C ALA A 315 -4.18 9.59 21.58
N ARG A 316 -4.98 10.25 20.72
CA ARG A 316 -4.83 10.16 19.26
C ARG A 316 -3.56 10.83 18.74
N GLU A 317 -3.16 11.95 19.34
CA GLU A 317 -1.89 12.62 19.03
C GLU A 317 -0.72 11.68 19.33
N GLU A 318 -0.76 11.01 20.49
CA GLU A 318 0.28 10.08 20.91
C GLU A 318 0.32 8.80 20.05
N VAL A 319 -0.85 8.22 19.73
CA VAL A 319 -0.96 7.12 18.76
C VAL A 319 -0.36 7.52 17.42
N ALA A 320 -0.71 8.70 16.89
CA ALA A 320 -0.18 9.15 15.62
C ALA A 320 1.35 9.32 15.67
N ARG A 321 1.87 9.92 16.75
CA ARG A 321 3.32 10.13 16.97
C ARG A 321 4.08 8.80 17.03
N GLN A 322 3.70 7.89 17.93
CA GLN A 322 4.41 6.61 18.12
C GLN A 322 4.25 5.66 16.92
N LEU A 323 3.20 5.80 16.11
CA LEU A 323 3.06 5.12 14.83
C LEU A 323 3.83 5.81 13.69
N GLY A 324 4.39 7.01 13.88
CA GLY A 324 5.11 7.75 12.84
C GLY A 324 4.19 8.34 11.77
N HIS A 325 3.05 8.88 12.19
CA HIS A 325 2.08 9.57 11.36
C HIS A 325 2.06 11.07 11.66
N ASN A 326 2.33 11.91 10.65
CA ASN A 326 2.28 13.37 10.78
C ASN A 326 0.85 13.95 10.88
N ARG A 327 -0.19 13.10 10.96
CA ARG A 327 -1.59 13.51 10.94
C ARG A 327 -2.37 12.71 11.98
N VAL A 328 -2.94 13.42 12.94
CA VAL A 328 -3.76 12.84 14.03
C VAL A 328 -4.95 12.05 13.50
N SER A 329 -5.57 12.51 12.41
CA SER A 329 -6.73 11.84 11.80
C SER A 329 -6.47 10.40 11.33
N VAL A 330 -5.20 9.99 11.22
CA VAL A 330 -4.85 8.60 10.92
C VAL A 330 -5.10 7.68 12.12
N ALA A 331 -5.08 8.19 13.35
CA ALA A 331 -5.37 7.42 14.54
C ALA A 331 -6.75 6.75 14.46
N SER A 332 -7.75 7.39 13.85
CA SER A 332 -9.09 6.81 13.69
C SER A 332 -9.14 5.54 12.83
N SER A 333 -8.11 5.29 12.01
CA SER A 333 -7.96 4.03 11.27
C SER A 333 -7.47 2.86 12.13
N TYR A 334 -6.99 3.16 13.35
CA TYR A 334 -6.55 2.18 14.33
C TYR A 334 -7.53 2.08 15.50
N VAL A 335 -7.91 3.20 16.12
CA VAL A 335 -8.64 3.20 17.41
C VAL A 335 -10.12 3.60 17.28
N GLY A 336 -10.65 3.71 16.06
CA GLY A 336 -12.05 4.02 15.82
C GLY A 336 -12.38 5.51 15.68
N GLY A 337 -13.66 5.78 15.41
CA GLY A 337 -14.18 7.12 15.12
C GLY A 337 -14.20 8.04 16.33
N THR A 338 -14.57 9.29 16.11
CA THR A 338 -14.77 10.30 17.17
C THR A 338 -16.25 10.58 17.45
N ARG A 339 -17.16 10.03 16.62
CA ARG A 339 -18.56 10.45 16.61
C ARG A 339 -19.53 9.48 17.25
N ASP A 340 -19.24 8.19 17.26
CA ASP A 340 -20.04 7.19 17.94
C ASP A 340 -19.08 6.08 18.33
N ALA A 341 -18.93 5.88 19.62
CA ALA A 341 -18.27 4.73 20.20
C ALA A 341 -19.31 4.12 21.14
N ALA A 342 -19.49 2.80 21.07
CA ALA A 342 -20.79 2.09 21.07
C ALA A 342 -21.49 2.09 19.69
#